data_AF-A0A9P1KE85-F1
#
_entry.id   AF-A0A9P1KE85-F1
#
_cell.length_a   1.000
_cell.length_b   1.000
_cell.length_c   1.000
_cell.angle_alpha   90.00
_cell.angle_beta   90.00
_cell.angle_gamma   90.00
#
_symmetry.space_group_name_H-M   'P 1'
#
loop_
_entity.id
_entity.type
_entity.pdbx_description
1 polymer ?
#
loop_
_entity_poly.entity_id
_entity_poly.type
_entity_poly.pdbx_seq_one_letter_code
_entity_poly.pdbx_strand_id
1 'polypeptide(L)'
;MSAKKLLLSAGLSMVMIAAAVVPAWAYPARLFARDPGSQINIRSGPGTNYSIAHYGYAGDYVDVINERVVGGYRWYYVEFPASKARGWVRGDFITYKN
;
A
#
# COMPACT_ATOMS: atom_id res chain seq x y z
N MET A 1 34.59 30.75 -39.37
CA MET A 1 33.72 31.95 -39.30
C MET A 1 32.37 31.50 -38.76
N SER A 2 31.84 32.25 -37.81
CA SER A 2 30.75 31.88 -36.88
C SER A 2 29.36 31.92 -37.52
N ALA A 3 28.49 30.98 -37.17
CA ALA A 3 27.04 31.22 -37.12
C ALA A 3 26.51 30.72 -35.77
N LYS A 4 26.08 31.67 -34.94
CA LYS A 4 25.50 31.47 -33.61
C LYS A 4 23.97 31.39 -33.72
N LYS A 5 23.40 30.39 -33.03
CA LYS A 5 22.12 30.33 -32.29
C LYS A 5 20.80 30.73 -32.98
N LEU A 6 19.82 29.82 -32.93
CA LEU A 6 18.46 30.15 -32.51
C LEU A 6 17.92 29.07 -31.55
N LEU A 7 17.48 29.52 -30.38
CA LEU A 7 16.80 28.75 -29.34
C LEU A 7 15.34 28.56 -29.75
N LEU A 8 14.81 27.34 -29.63
CA LEU A 8 13.38 27.09 -29.50
C LEU A 8 13.17 26.12 -28.34
N SER A 9 12.88 26.72 -27.18
CA SER A 9 12.36 26.05 -26.01
C SER A 9 10.94 25.57 -26.31
N ALA A 10 10.73 24.25 -26.39
CA ALA A 10 9.42 23.63 -26.26
C ALA A 10 9.46 22.78 -24.98
N GLY A 11 9.04 23.37 -23.87
CA GLY A 11 8.83 22.63 -22.63
C GLY A 11 7.66 21.68 -22.81
N LEU A 12 7.95 20.41 -23.07
CA LEU A 12 6.94 19.35 -23.02
C LEU A 12 6.60 19.12 -21.55
N SER A 13 5.59 19.82 -21.03
CA SER A 13 5.02 19.50 -19.73
C SER A 13 4.33 18.14 -19.83
N MET A 14 5.07 17.09 -19.53
CA MET A 14 4.54 15.75 -19.37
C MET A 14 3.86 15.71 -18.00
N VAL A 15 2.54 15.93 -17.98
CA VAL A 15 1.74 15.57 -16.81
C VAL A 15 1.70 14.04 -16.77
N MET A 16 2.67 13.44 -16.09
CA MET A 16 2.59 12.05 -15.67
C MET A 16 1.51 11.98 -14.60
N ILE A 17 0.28 11.67 -15.00
CA ILE A 17 -0.66 11.06 -14.07
C ILE A 17 -0.08 9.67 -13.81
N ALA A 18 0.75 9.53 -12.77
CA ALA A 18 1.10 8.23 -12.25
C ALA A 18 -0.18 7.62 -11.65
N ALA A 19 -1.02 7.03 -12.49
CA ALA A 19 -1.96 6.04 -12.02
C ALA A 19 -1.10 4.99 -11.32
N ALA A 20 -1.19 4.92 -9.99
CA ALA A 20 -0.47 3.93 -9.21
C ALA A 20 -0.75 2.58 -9.87
N VAL A 21 0.28 1.97 -10.46
CA VAL A 21 0.15 0.68 -11.15
C VAL A 21 -0.02 -0.33 -10.04
N VAL A 22 -1.26 -0.49 -9.59
CA VAL A 22 -1.62 -1.54 -8.66
C VAL A 22 -1.37 -2.84 -9.43
N PRO A 23 -0.49 -3.74 -8.96
CA PRO A 23 -0.22 -4.97 -9.67
C PRO A 23 -1.53 -5.74 -9.88
N ALA A 24 -1.67 -6.46 -11.00
CA ALA A 24 -2.90 -7.18 -11.36
C ALA A 24 -3.32 -8.28 -10.35
N TRP A 25 -2.49 -8.53 -9.35
CA TRP A 25 -2.71 -9.46 -8.24
C TRP A 25 -2.85 -8.74 -6.89
N ALA A 26 -2.99 -7.41 -6.87
CA ALA A 26 -3.40 -6.75 -5.65
C ALA A 26 -4.86 -7.09 -5.37
N TYR A 27 -5.12 -7.65 -4.20
CA TYR A 27 -6.46 -8.07 -3.84
C TYR A 27 -7.07 -7.01 -2.92
N PRO A 28 -8.15 -6.31 -3.35
CA PRO A 28 -8.85 -5.40 -2.46
C PRO A 28 -9.39 -6.18 -1.27
N ALA A 29 -9.20 -5.61 -0.09
CA ALA A 29 -9.60 -6.20 1.17
C ALA A 29 -10.01 -5.12 2.16
N ARG A 30 -10.46 -5.58 3.33
CA ARG A 30 -10.69 -4.72 4.49
C ARG A 30 -9.96 -5.25 5.70
N LEU A 31 -9.60 -4.32 6.57
CA LEU A 31 -9.19 -4.65 7.91
C LEU A 31 -10.40 -5.17 8.71
N PHE A 32 -10.22 -6.26 9.45
CA PHE A 32 -11.29 -6.94 10.18
C PHE A 32 -10.96 -7.07 11.67
N ALA A 33 -11.95 -6.79 12.51
CA ALA A 33 -12.00 -7.18 13.92
C ALA A 33 -13.46 -7.43 14.29
N ARG A 34 -13.71 -8.12 15.42
CA ARG A 34 -15.09 -8.34 15.91
C ARG A 34 -15.80 -7.03 16.21
N ASP A 35 -15.11 -6.10 16.87
CA ASP A 35 -15.68 -4.81 17.26
C ASP A 35 -15.37 -3.76 16.18
N PRO A 36 -16.38 -3.16 15.54
CA PRO A 36 -16.18 -2.11 14.55
C PRO A 36 -15.34 -0.95 15.12
N GLY A 37 -14.47 -0.37 14.29
CA GLY A 37 -13.60 0.73 14.72
C GLY A 37 -12.42 0.32 15.62
N SER A 38 -12.20 -0.97 15.87
CA SER A 38 -11.01 -1.44 16.58
C SER A 38 -9.73 -1.04 15.82
N GLN A 39 -8.74 -0.52 16.53
CA GLN A 39 -7.43 -0.24 15.96
C GLN A 39 -6.67 -1.54 15.66
N ILE A 40 -6.12 -1.65 14.45
CA ILE A 40 -5.36 -2.78 13.95
C ILE A 40 -3.95 -2.31 13.59
N ASN A 41 -2.95 -2.98 14.16
CA ASN A 41 -1.54 -2.64 13.98
C ASN A 41 -1.04 -3.06 12.59
N ILE A 42 -0.34 -2.13 11.94
CA ILE A 42 0.35 -2.33 10.67
C ILE A 42 1.86 -2.25 10.93
N ARG A 43 2.56 -3.36 10.75
CA ARG A 43 3.94 -3.56 11.22
C ARG A 43 4.97 -3.37 10.10
N SER A 44 6.21 -3.07 10.48
CA SER A 44 7.32 -2.93 9.53
C SER A 44 7.77 -4.25 8.89
N GLY A 45 7.41 -5.39 9.48
CA GLY A 45 7.71 -6.72 8.95
C GLY A 45 6.70 -7.79 9.38
N PRO A 46 6.75 -8.98 8.75
CA PRO A 46 5.83 -10.09 9.00
C PRO A 46 6.17 -10.81 10.31
N GLY A 47 5.71 -10.26 11.43
CA GLY A 47 5.95 -10.81 12.77
C GLY A 47 5.62 -9.80 13.87
N THR A 48 5.33 -10.30 15.07
CA THR A 48 5.03 -9.43 16.23
C THR A 48 6.27 -8.81 16.87
N ASN A 49 7.46 -9.28 16.51
CA ASN A 49 8.76 -8.72 16.88
C ASN A 49 9.16 -7.48 16.05
N TYR A 50 8.46 -7.19 14.95
CA TYR A 50 8.67 -5.98 14.17
C TYR A 50 7.91 -4.80 14.78
N SER A 51 8.49 -3.60 14.67
CA SER A 51 7.88 -2.35 15.13
C SER A 51 6.53 -2.08 14.45
N ILE A 52 5.65 -1.36 15.15
CA ILE A 52 4.40 -0.86 14.57
C ILE A 52 4.77 0.36 13.72
N ALA A 53 4.53 0.28 12.41
CA ALA A 53 4.81 1.35 11.46
C ALA A 53 3.61 2.32 11.35
N HIS A 54 2.40 1.77 11.31
CA HIS A 54 1.14 2.48 11.22
C HIS A 54 0.03 1.73 11.97
N TYR A 55 -1.18 2.25 11.90
CA TYR A 55 -2.40 1.54 12.26
C TYR A 55 -3.50 1.86 11.25
N GLY A 56 -4.51 1.00 11.18
CA GLY A 56 -5.80 1.30 10.59
C GLY A 56 -6.91 0.90 11.55
N TYR A 57 -8.16 1.05 11.13
CA TYR A 57 -9.33 0.65 11.88
C TYR A 57 -10.06 -0.49 11.19
N ALA A 58 -10.73 -1.34 11.96
CA ALA A 58 -11.62 -2.35 11.41
C ALA A 58 -12.67 -1.69 10.49
N GLY A 59 -12.73 -2.16 9.25
CA GLY A 59 -13.53 -1.58 8.18
C GLY A 59 -12.71 -0.84 7.11
N ASP A 60 -11.50 -0.37 7.43
CA ASP A 60 -10.65 0.34 6.49
C ASP A 60 -10.34 -0.50 5.25
N TYR A 61 -10.40 0.15 4.09
CA TYR A 61 -10.02 -0.46 2.82
C TYR A 61 -8.51 -0.50 2.67
N VAL A 62 -8.01 -1.64 2.19
CA VAL A 62 -6.61 -1.85 1.87
C VAL A 62 -6.46 -2.70 0.61
N ASP A 63 -5.36 -2.51 -0.09
CA ASP A 63 -4.94 -3.40 -1.16
C ASP A 63 -3.88 -4.37 -0.63
N VAL A 64 -4.13 -5.67 -0.71
CA VAL A 64 -3.13 -6.69 -0.40
C VAL A 64 -2.16 -6.81 -1.56
N ILE A 65 -0.91 -6.42 -1.36
CA ILE A 65 0.14 -6.32 -2.39
C ILE A 65 1.37 -7.20 -2.09
N ASN A 66 1.31 -8.07 -1.07
CA ASN A 66 2.22 -9.19 -0.89
C ASN A 66 1.68 -10.14 0.20
N GLU A 67 2.23 -11.35 0.29
CA GLU A 67 1.99 -12.25 1.40
C GLU A 67 3.23 -13.05 1.81
N ARG A 68 3.31 -13.41 3.10
CA ARG A 68 4.34 -14.30 3.66
C ARG A 68 3.77 -15.16 4.77
N VAL A 69 4.24 -16.39 4.88
CA VAL A 69 3.95 -17.26 6.02
C VAL A 69 5.15 -17.26 6.97
N VAL A 70 4.96 -16.76 8.19
CA VAL A 70 6.01 -16.65 9.22
C VAL A 70 5.42 -16.99 10.58
N GLY A 71 6.10 -17.87 11.34
CA GLY A 71 5.69 -18.24 12.69
C GLY A 71 4.31 -18.91 12.77
N GLY A 72 3.91 -19.65 11.74
CA GLY A 72 2.61 -20.33 11.67
C GLY A 72 1.43 -19.43 11.26
N TYR A 73 1.68 -18.14 10.99
CA TYR A 73 0.66 -17.19 10.54
C TYR A 73 0.95 -16.70 9.13
N ARG A 74 -0.12 -16.48 8.37
CA ARG A 74 -0.06 -15.70 7.14
C ARG A 74 -0.05 -14.21 7.49
N TRP A 75 0.83 -13.47 6.84
CA TRP A 75 0.97 -12.03 6.94
C TRP A 75 0.78 -11.44 5.55
N TYR A 76 0.04 -10.34 5.49
CA TYR A 76 -0.23 -9.62 4.25
C TYR A 76 0.47 -8.26 4.29
N TYR A 77 1.19 -7.93 3.23
CA TYR A 77 1.67 -6.59 3.02
C TYR A 77 0.56 -5.80 2.33
N VAL A 78 0.14 -4.72 2.97
CA VAL A 78 -1.02 -3.94 2.54
C VAL A 78 -0.63 -2.51 2.21
N GLU A 79 -1.37 -1.90 1.29
CA GLU A 79 -1.35 -0.45 1.01
C GLU A 79 -2.71 0.15 1.35
N PHE A 80 -2.71 1.30 2.05
CA PHE A 80 -3.91 2.12 2.21
C PHE A 80 -4.09 2.99 0.97
N PRO A 81 -5.17 2.86 0.18
CA PRO A 81 -5.27 3.50 -1.13
C PRO A 81 -5.16 5.04 -1.09
N ALA A 82 -5.72 5.67 -0.06
CA ALA A 82 -5.76 7.13 0.09
C ALA A 82 -4.43 7.72 0.58
N SER A 83 -3.82 7.14 1.62
CA SER A 83 -2.60 7.67 2.23
C SER A 83 -1.31 7.12 1.62
N LYS A 84 -1.40 6.02 0.88
CA LYS A 84 -0.25 5.24 0.38
C LYS A 84 0.64 4.68 1.50
N ALA A 85 0.16 4.69 2.75
CA ALA A 85 0.83 4.02 3.86
C ALA A 85 0.87 2.51 3.61
N ARG A 86 1.98 1.85 3.98
CA ARG A 86 2.19 0.42 3.73
C ARG A 86 2.77 -0.29 4.94
N GLY A 87 2.46 -1.58 5.06
CA GLY A 87 3.06 -2.43 6.08
C GLY A 87 2.40 -3.80 6.18
N TRP A 88 2.80 -4.56 7.18
CA TRP A 88 2.40 -5.95 7.39
C TRP A 88 1.30 -6.08 8.43
N VAL A 89 0.26 -6.83 8.11
CA VAL A 89 -0.83 -7.17 9.00
C VAL A 89 -1.05 -8.68 9.00
N ARG A 90 -1.41 -9.25 10.16
CA ARG A 90 -1.68 -10.69 10.27
C ARG A 90 -2.99 -11.04 9.59
N GLY A 91 -3.06 -12.21 8.96
CA GLY A 91 -4.19 -12.65 8.14
C GLY A 91 -5.54 -12.67 8.86
N ASP A 92 -5.56 -12.88 10.18
CA ASP A 92 -6.80 -12.85 10.97
C ASP A 92 -7.51 -11.48 10.95
N PHE A 93 -6.78 -10.43 10.62
CA PHE A 93 -7.31 -9.07 10.50
C PHE A 93 -7.58 -8.67 9.05
N ILE A 94 -7.61 -9.61 8.10
CA ILE A 94 -7.93 -9.36 6.69
C ILE A 94 -9.21 -10.09 6.32
N THR A 95 -10.09 -9.39 5.60
CA THR A 95 -11.25 -9.98 4.93
C THR A 95 -11.35 -9.52 3.49
N TYR A 96 -11.61 -10.46 2.58
CA TYR A 96 -11.68 -10.25 1.13
C TYR A 96 -13.11 -10.13 0.61
N LYS A 97 -14.09 -9.84 1.48
CA LYS A 97 -15.50 -10.03 1.15
C LYS A 97 -15.93 -9.31 -0.15
N ASN A 98 -16.49 -10.13 -1.05
CA ASN A 98 -17.42 -9.80 -2.13
C ASN A 98 -18.62 -9.01 -1.61
#